data_AF-A0A925NJZ5-F1
#
_entry.id   AF-A0A925NJZ5-F1
#
_cell.length_a   1.000
_cell.length_b   1.000
_cell.length_c   1.000
_cell.angle_alpha   90.00
_cell.angle_beta   90.00
_cell.angle_gamma   90.00
#
_symmetry.space_group_name_H-M   'P 1'
#
loop_
_entity.id
_entity.type
_entity.pdbx_description
1 polymer ?
#
loop_
_entity_poly.entity_id
_entity_poly.type
_entity_poly.pdbx_seq_one_letter_code
_entity_poly.pdbx_strand_id
1 'polypeptide(L)'
;MTTLTVSPQQQQQQQQSAATYKQTSIYKHLDLLEHLIDDAVGVYKFKLINADEFLDVLDKARARLPEELREAADVLQRRDEIVGEAQRRSEQIIQTARRQAENMLHESELLKAVQAEVERIRKQVVSEVEQMRREALAEADKIRLEAEEHAAVTREGADHYAESVLTRIDSDLQNLGQRLVESQTIVRNGQRLLGQVKRHGGSTTQVINQSQTVAGLTSPLLSPRPDQV
;
A
#
# COMPACT_ATOMS: atom_id res chain seq x y z
N MET A 1 17.68 -3.94 -28.71
CA MET A 1 18.46 -3.68 -29.93
C MET A 1 18.68 -5.00 -30.65
N THR A 2 17.80 -5.34 -31.60
CA THR A 2 17.92 -6.57 -32.38
C THR A 2 18.65 -6.23 -33.67
N THR A 3 19.93 -6.59 -33.73
CA THR A 3 20.76 -6.41 -34.93
C THR A 3 20.26 -7.37 -36.01
N LEU A 4 19.45 -6.86 -36.94
CA LEU A 4 19.15 -7.52 -38.20
C LEU A 4 20.46 -7.72 -38.97
N THR A 5 21.08 -8.88 -38.75
CA THR A 5 22.24 -9.36 -39.51
C THR A 5 21.75 -9.70 -40.91
N VAL A 6 21.78 -8.69 -41.78
CA VAL A 6 21.62 -8.88 -43.22
C VAL A 6 22.73 -9.82 -43.66
N SER A 7 22.36 -11.02 -44.08
CA SER A 7 23.30 -12.06 -44.48
C SER A 7 24.15 -11.57 -45.66
N PRO A 8 25.48 -11.84 -45.69
CA PRO A 8 26.37 -11.36 -46.76
C PRO A 8 25.92 -11.78 -48.17
N GLN A 9 25.15 -12.87 -48.27
CA GLN A 9 24.59 -13.37 -49.52
C GLN A 9 23.45 -12.51 -50.08
N GLN A 10 22.69 -11.82 -49.23
CA GLN A 10 21.62 -10.90 -49.69
C GLN A 10 22.19 -9.54 -50.15
N GLN A 11 23.32 -9.10 -49.59
CA GLN A 11 24.03 -7.90 -50.05
C GLN A 11 24.72 -8.11 -51.41
N GLN A 12 25.22 -9.31 -51.71
CA GLN A 12 25.79 -9.60 -53.03
C GLN A 12 24.74 -9.68 -54.14
N GLN A 13 23.53 -10.16 -53.84
CA GLN A 13 22.45 -10.23 -54.84
C GLN A 13 21.86 -8.85 -55.18
N GLN A 14 21.85 -7.90 -54.24
CA GLN A 14 21.42 -6.51 -54.51
C GLN A 14 22.47 -5.68 -55.26
N GLN A 15 23.76 -6.00 -55.12
CA GLN A 15 24.83 -5.28 -55.83
C GLN A 15 25.00 -5.72 -57.30
N GLN A 16 24.66 -6.97 -57.64
CA GLN A 16 24.76 -7.46 -59.02
C GLN A 16 23.66 -6.92 -59.96
N SER A 17 22.53 -6.45 -59.42
CA SER A 17 21.44 -5.87 -60.22
C SER A 17 21.69 -4.45 -60.73
N ALA A 18 22.77 -3.77 -60.29
CA ALA A 18 23.02 -2.36 -60.64
C ALA A 18 23.92 -2.13 -61.86
N ALA A 19 24.58 -3.16 -62.40
CA ALA A 19 25.63 -2.99 -63.43
C ALA A 19 25.25 -3.44 -64.84
N THR A 20 24.01 -3.90 -65.08
CA THR A 20 23.56 -4.30 -66.43
C THR A 20 22.40 -3.43 -66.87
N TYR A 21 22.62 -2.11 -66.95
CA TYR A 21 21.80 -1.29 -67.82
C TYR A 21 22.23 -1.64 -69.23
N LYS A 22 21.46 -2.50 -69.89
CA LYS A 22 21.62 -2.86 -71.30
C LYS A 22 21.95 -1.58 -72.06
N GLN A 23 23.14 -1.51 -72.66
CA GLN A 23 23.46 -0.52 -73.67
C GLN A 23 22.29 -0.51 -74.67
N THR A 24 21.47 0.54 -74.57
CA THR A 24 20.12 0.63 -75.15
C THR A 24 20.22 0.22 -76.60
N SER A 25 19.41 -0.75 -76.99
CA SER A 25 19.57 -1.40 -78.30
C SER A 25 19.44 -0.39 -79.43
N ILE A 26 18.73 0.73 -79.18
CA ILE A 26 18.61 1.86 -80.08
C ILE A 26 19.93 2.60 -80.33
N TYR A 27 20.75 2.86 -79.30
CA TYR A 27 22.03 3.56 -79.48
C TYR A 27 22.95 2.76 -80.40
N LYS A 28 22.96 1.43 -80.27
CA LYS A 28 23.73 0.57 -81.19
C LYS A 28 23.30 0.69 -82.65
N HIS A 29 22.02 0.96 -82.93
CA HIS A 29 21.55 1.16 -84.32
C HIS A 29 21.84 2.59 -84.79
N LEU A 30 21.75 3.59 -83.91
CA LEU A 30 22.13 4.96 -84.23
C LEU A 30 23.63 5.09 -84.50
N ASP A 31 24.46 4.46 -83.67
CA ASP A 31 25.92 4.38 -83.85
C ASP A 31 26.26 3.67 -85.17
N LEU A 32 25.51 2.62 -85.55
CA LEU A 32 25.69 1.94 -86.82
C LEU A 32 25.27 2.81 -88.03
N LEU A 33 24.19 3.60 -87.89
CA LEU A 33 23.82 4.59 -88.91
C LEU A 33 24.89 5.67 -89.07
N GLU A 34 25.45 6.15 -87.97
CA GLU A 34 26.57 7.09 -87.97
C GLU A 34 27.79 6.49 -88.66
N HIS A 35 28.12 5.24 -88.34
CA HIS A 35 29.25 4.54 -88.94
C HIS A 35 29.08 4.31 -90.45
N LEU A 36 27.86 3.97 -90.90
CA LEU A 36 27.54 3.84 -92.33
C LEU A 36 27.63 5.18 -93.08
N ILE A 37 27.32 6.30 -92.42
CA ILE A 37 27.51 7.64 -92.97
C ILE A 37 29.01 7.99 -92.99
N ASP A 38 29.78 7.60 -91.99
CA ASP A 38 31.21 7.89 -91.90
C ASP A 38 32.03 7.14 -92.95
N ASP A 39 31.75 5.84 -93.14
CA ASP A 39 32.43 4.96 -94.10
C ASP A 39 32.02 5.19 -95.56
N ALA A 40 30.96 5.97 -95.80
CA ALA A 40 30.46 6.25 -97.13
C ALA A 40 31.45 7.04 -97.99
N VAL A 41 31.63 6.58 -99.24
CA VAL A 41 32.56 7.16 -100.22
C VAL A 41 32.00 8.50 -100.69
N GLY A 42 32.78 9.58 -100.55
CA GLY A 42 32.29 10.93 -100.85
C GLY A 42 33.28 11.82 -101.59
N VAL A 43 32.72 12.78 -102.34
CA VAL A 43 33.45 13.88 -102.97
C VAL A 43 32.87 15.20 -102.46
N TYR A 44 33.72 16.05 -101.90
CA TYR A 44 33.32 17.33 -101.30
C TYR A 44 32.25 17.14 -100.21
N LYS A 45 31.10 17.83 -100.26
CA LYS A 45 30.01 17.70 -99.27
C LYS A 45 29.03 16.55 -99.55
N PHE A 46 29.27 15.72 -100.57
CA PHE A 46 28.37 14.64 -100.95
C PHE A 46 28.98 13.28 -100.62
N LYS A 47 28.22 12.41 -99.94
CA LYS A 47 28.57 11.01 -99.67
C LYS A 47 27.61 10.08 -100.41
N LEU A 48 28.14 9.04 -101.04
CA LEU A 48 27.37 7.94 -101.62
C LEU A 48 27.27 6.82 -100.58
N ILE A 49 26.04 6.54 -100.15
CA ILE A 49 25.71 5.55 -99.14
C ILE A 49 24.90 4.44 -99.81
N ASN A 50 25.08 3.19 -99.37
CA ASN A 50 24.17 2.10 -99.73
C ASN A 50 22.81 2.36 -99.07
N ALA A 51 21.83 2.78 -99.87
CA ALA A 51 20.50 3.13 -99.38
C ALA A 51 19.79 1.94 -98.71
N ASP A 52 19.96 0.73 -99.23
CA ASP A 52 19.27 -0.46 -98.72
C ASP A 52 19.77 -0.83 -97.31
N GLU A 53 21.09 -0.81 -97.11
CA GLU A 53 21.71 -1.11 -95.82
C GLU A 53 21.40 -0.02 -94.77
N PHE A 54 21.46 1.25 -95.17
CA PHE A 54 21.10 2.37 -94.29
C PHE A 54 19.62 2.33 -93.88
N LEU A 55 18.72 2.04 -94.82
CA LEU A 55 17.29 1.94 -94.55
C LEU A 55 16.97 0.74 -93.65
N ASP A 56 17.63 -0.41 -93.81
CA ASP A 56 17.43 -1.58 -92.95
C ASP A 56 17.82 -1.29 -91.49
N VAL A 57 18.93 -0.59 -91.27
CA VAL A 57 19.34 -0.18 -89.91
C VAL A 57 18.36 0.87 -89.34
N LEU A 58 17.87 1.80 -90.17
CA LEU A 58 16.88 2.81 -89.77
C LEU A 58 15.54 2.17 -89.38
N ASP A 59 15.09 1.17 -90.13
CA ASP A 59 13.85 0.44 -89.84
C ASP A 59 13.96 -0.37 -88.55
N LYS A 60 15.12 -1.00 -88.30
CA LYS A 60 15.40 -1.67 -87.01
C LYS A 60 15.42 -0.68 -85.85
N ALA A 61 16.02 0.51 -86.02
CA ALA A 61 15.99 1.58 -85.03
C ALA A 61 14.55 2.05 -84.76
N ARG A 62 13.76 2.27 -85.81
CA ARG A 62 12.36 2.69 -85.73
C ARG A 62 11.47 1.64 -85.07
N ALA A 63 11.73 0.36 -85.30
CA ALA A 63 10.98 -0.74 -84.68
C ALA A 63 11.25 -0.87 -83.17
N ARG A 64 12.47 -0.53 -82.70
CA ARG A 64 12.88 -0.67 -81.30
C ARG A 64 12.63 0.57 -80.44
N LEU A 65 12.59 1.76 -81.05
CA LEU A 65 12.31 3.02 -80.35
C LEU A 65 11.05 2.99 -79.45
N PRO A 66 9.89 2.48 -79.92
CA PRO A 66 8.67 2.42 -79.10
C PRO A 66 8.83 1.51 -77.88
N GLU A 67 9.56 0.40 -78.01
CA GLU A 67 9.80 -0.56 -76.93
C GLU A 67 10.69 0.06 -75.84
N GLU A 68 11.79 0.71 -76.24
CA GLU A 68 12.71 1.40 -75.32
C GLU A 68 12.00 2.57 -74.59
N LEU A 69 11.14 3.33 -75.30
CA LEU A 69 10.35 4.40 -74.70
C LEU A 69 9.34 3.87 -73.68
N ARG A 70 8.74 2.71 -73.95
CA ARG A 70 7.83 2.02 -73.03
C ARG A 70 8.57 1.51 -71.80
N GLU A 71 9.76 0.92 -71.96
CA GLU A 71 10.58 0.49 -70.82
C GLU A 71 10.99 1.67 -69.93
N ALA A 72 11.38 2.80 -70.54
CA ALA A 72 11.66 4.04 -69.79
C ALA A 72 10.43 4.55 -69.02
N ALA A 73 9.24 4.52 -69.62
CA ALA A 73 7.99 4.89 -68.95
C ALA A 73 7.66 3.94 -67.77
N ASP A 74 7.85 2.63 -67.96
CA ASP A 74 7.64 1.63 -66.91
C ASP A 74 8.62 1.86 -65.72
N VAL A 75 9.87 2.22 -66.00
CA VAL A 75 10.86 2.55 -64.96
C VAL A 75 10.46 3.80 -64.18
N LEU A 76 10.00 4.86 -64.87
CA LEU A 76 9.51 6.08 -64.22
C LEU A 76 8.30 5.80 -63.33
N GLN A 77 7.34 5.01 -63.83
CA GLN A 77 6.17 4.61 -63.05
C GLN A 77 6.58 3.84 -61.78
N ARG A 78 7.45 2.84 -61.90
CA ARG A 78 7.96 2.07 -60.75
C ARG A 78 8.68 2.96 -59.74
N ARG A 79 9.45 3.94 -60.22
CA ARG A 79 10.11 4.92 -59.35
C ARG A 79 9.09 5.71 -58.54
N ASP A 80 8.03 6.18 -59.17
CA ASP A 80 6.98 6.95 -58.49
C ASP A 80 6.19 6.09 -57.50
N GLU A 81 5.93 4.83 -57.83
CA GLU A 81 5.34 3.85 -56.91
C GLU A 81 6.21 3.64 -55.67
N ILE A 82 7.53 3.43 -55.85
CA ILE A 82 8.49 3.27 -54.76
C ILE A 82 8.53 4.52 -53.89
N VAL A 83 8.59 5.71 -54.49
CA VAL A 83 8.61 6.97 -53.74
C VAL A 83 7.31 7.16 -52.95
N GLY A 84 6.16 6.86 -53.55
CA GLY A 84 4.87 6.96 -52.88
C GLY A 84 4.70 5.93 -51.75
N GLU A 85 5.23 4.71 -51.90
CA GLU A 85 5.27 3.73 -50.82
C GLU A 85 6.21 4.17 -49.68
N ALA A 86 7.41 4.64 -50.02
CA ALA A 86 8.39 5.13 -49.04
C ALA A 86 7.84 6.30 -48.22
N GLN A 87 7.13 7.24 -48.87
CA GLN A 87 6.46 8.35 -48.20
C GLN A 87 5.37 7.87 -47.23
N ARG A 88 4.47 6.99 -47.69
CA ARG A 88 3.43 6.41 -46.83
C ARG A 88 4.01 5.68 -45.63
N ARG A 89 5.07 4.89 -45.84
CA ARG A 89 5.76 4.17 -44.76
C ARG A 89 6.43 5.12 -43.78
N SER A 90 7.06 6.20 -44.27
CA SER A 90 7.66 7.24 -43.44
C SER A 90 6.61 7.92 -42.56
N GLU A 91 5.47 8.29 -43.14
CA GLU A 91 4.35 8.90 -42.41
C GLU A 91 3.79 7.96 -41.33
N GLN A 92 3.64 6.67 -41.65
CA GLN A 92 3.22 5.66 -40.67
C GLN A 92 4.20 5.52 -39.51
N ILE A 93 5.51 5.52 -39.78
CA ILE A 93 6.56 5.47 -38.76
C ILE A 93 6.47 6.70 -37.86
N ILE A 94 6.37 7.90 -38.45
CA ILE A 94 6.27 9.16 -37.69
C ILE A 94 5.01 9.17 -36.82
N GLN A 95 3.85 8.78 -37.35
CA GLN A 95 2.62 8.71 -36.57
C GLN A 95 2.71 7.71 -35.43
N THR A 96 3.30 6.54 -35.67
CA THR A 96 3.47 5.50 -34.63
C THR A 96 4.40 5.99 -33.52
N ALA A 97 5.53 6.61 -33.89
CA ALA A 97 6.49 7.17 -32.94
C ALA A 97 5.85 8.29 -32.09
N ARG A 98 5.04 9.17 -32.71
CA ARG A 98 4.31 10.22 -31.97
C ARG A 98 3.33 9.64 -30.96
N ARG A 99 2.50 8.66 -31.35
CA ARG A 99 1.57 7.99 -30.42
C ARG A 99 2.31 7.30 -29.28
N GLN A 100 3.44 6.64 -29.56
CA GLN A 100 4.25 6.02 -28.51
C GLN A 100 4.81 7.06 -27.55
N ALA A 101 5.32 8.18 -28.05
CA ALA A 101 5.82 9.27 -27.23
C ALA A 101 4.73 9.88 -26.33
N GLU A 102 3.52 10.10 -26.88
CA GLU A 102 2.35 10.56 -26.13
C GLU A 102 1.95 9.58 -25.02
N ASN A 103 1.90 8.28 -25.33
CA ASN A 103 1.59 7.25 -24.34
C ASN A 103 2.64 7.20 -23.22
N MET A 104 3.92 7.29 -23.55
CA MET A 104 5.00 7.32 -22.56
C MET A 104 4.95 8.56 -21.66
N LEU A 105 4.61 9.73 -22.22
CA LEU A 105 4.42 10.95 -21.45
C LEU A 105 3.24 10.79 -20.49
N HIS A 106 2.11 10.30 -20.97
CA HIS A 106 0.93 10.06 -20.15
C HIS A 106 1.22 9.05 -19.02
N GLU A 107 1.93 7.95 -19.32
CA GLU A 107 2.34 6.97 -18.31
C GLU A 107 3.30 7.59 -17.27
N SER A 108 4.24 8.44 -17.70
CA SER A 108 5.16 9.15 -16.82
C SER A 108 4.43 10.14 -15.90
N GLU A 109 3.46 10.89 -16.43
CA GLU A 109 2.62 11.80 -15.64
C GLU A 109 1.75 11.04 -14.66
N LEU A 110 1.15 9.93 -15.08
CA LEU A 110 0.39 9.03 -14.21
C LEU A 110 1.27 8.50 -13.08
N LEU A 111 2.48 8.02 -13.37
CA LEU A 111 3.42 7.53 -12.36
C LEU A 111 3.79 8.62 -11.35
N LYS A 112 4.03 9.85 -11.80
CA LYS A 112 4.30 10.99 -10.89
C LYS A 112 3.09 11.30 -10.01
N ALA A 113 1.89 11.30 -10.57
CA ALA A 113 0.66 11.52 -9.82
C ALA A 113 0.44 10.43 -8.76
N VAL A 114 0.64 9.16 -9.13
CA VAL A 114 0.56 8.02 -8.21
C VAL A 114 1.60 8.13 -7.10
N GLN A 115 2.85 8.48 -7.42
CA GLN A 115 3.90 8.68 -6.41
C GLN A 115 3.55 9.81 -5.43
N ALA A 116 3.02 10.93 -5.93
CA ALA A 116 2.58 12.04 -5.09
C ALA A 116 1.44 11.61 -4.15
N GLU A 117 0.48 10.82 -4.66
CA GLU A 117 -0.63 10.32 -3.87
C GLU A 117 -0.19 9.29 -2.83
N VAL A 118 0.73 8.38 -3.17
CA VAL A 118 1.35 7.45 -2.22
C VAL A 118 2.04 8.19 -1.10
N GLU A 119 2.84 9.23 -1.39
CA GLU A 119 3.48 10.04 -0.35
C GLU A 119 2.47 10.81 0.50
N ARG A 120 1.38 11.29 -0.10
CA ARG A 120 0.28 11.94 0.63
C ARG A 120 -0.37 10.97 1.62
N ILE A 121 -0.75 9.78 1.15
CA ILE A 121 -1.35 8.73 1.99
C ILE A 121 -0.37 8.29 3.07
N ARG A 122 0.91 8.08 2.73
CA ARG A 122 1.94 7.70 3.70
C ARG A 122 2.06 8.73 4.82
N LYS A 123 2.13 10.01 4.49
CA LYS A 123 2.16 11.10 5.48
C LYS A 123 0.92 11.13 6.35
N GLN A 124 -0.26 10.95 5.74
CA GLN A 124 -1.53 10.91 6.46
C GLN A 124 -1.55 9.75 7.45
N VAL A 125 -1.23 8.53 7.00
CA VAL A 125 -1.20 7.33 7.87
C VAL A 125 -0.21 7.49 9.01
N VAL A 126 0.99 8.02 8.74
CA VAL A 126 1.98 8.28 9.80
C VAL A 126 1.43 9.28 10.82
N SER A 127 0.79 10.37 10.37
CA SER A 127 0.19 11.35 11.27
C SER A 127 -0.94 10.75 12.12
N GLU A 128 -1.80 9.94 11.50
CA GLU A 128 -2.92 9.26 12.18
C GLU A 128 -2.42 8.25 13.21
N VAL A 129 -1.40 7.45 12.86
CA VAL A 129 -0.79 6.48 13.80
C VAL A 129 -0.14 7.19 14.98
N GLU A 130 0.57 8.28 14.74
CA GLU A 130 1.17 9.08 15.80
C GLU A 130 0.11 9.73 16.71
N GLN A 131 -1.00 10.19 16.14
CA GLN A 131 -2.14 10.69 16.92
C GLN A 131 -2.76 9.59 17.77
N MET A 132 -3.09 8.45 17.16
CA MET A 132 -3.66 7.30 17.85
C MET A 132 -2.75 6.81 18.98
N ARG A 133 -1.42 6.79 18.74
CA ARG A 133 -0.43 6.45 19.76
C ARG A 133 -0.48 7.42 20.94
N ARG A 134 -0.54 8.73 20.68
CA ARG A 134 -0.63 9.75 21.74
C ARG A 134 -1.93 9.61 22.54
N GLU A 135 -3.06 9.40 21.87
CA GLU A 135 -4.36 9.21 22.50
C GLU A 135 -4.36 7.94 23.37
N ALA A 136 -3.84 6.82 22.86
CA ALA A 136 -3.75 5.58 23.61
C ALA A 136 -2.84 5.70 24.85
N LEU A 137 -1.72 6.42 24.75
CA LEU A 137 -0.84 6.68 25.90
C LEU A 137 -1.53 7.58 26.93
N ALA A 138 -2.20 8.65 26.49
CA ALA A 138 -2.92 9.54 27.39
C ALA A 138 -4.06 8.82 28.13
N GLU A 139 -4.80 7.95 27.44
CA GLU A 139 -5.85 7.15 28.07
C GLU A 139 -5.28 6.12 29.04
N ALA A 140 -4.16 5.46 28.68
CA ALA A 140 -3.48 4.53 29.58
C ALA A 140 -2.99 5.23 30.87
N ASP A 141 -2.42 6.43 30.74
CA ASP A 141 -2.00 7.24 31.88
C ASP A 141 -3.18 7.67 32.76
N LYS A 142 -4.29 8.06 32.14
CA LYS A 142 -5.53 8.40 32.85
C LYS A 142 -6.06 7.20 33.65
N ILE A 143 -6.20 6.04 33.02
CA ILE A 143 -6.66 4.82 33.68
C ILE A 143 -5.72 4.45 34.84
N ARG A 144 -4.40 4.58 34.65
CA ARG A 144 -3.41 4.33 35.71
C ARG A 144 -3.61 5.27 36.89
N LEU A 145 -3.79 6.57 36.65
CA LEU A 145 -3.99 7.56 37.72
C LEU A 145 -5.30 7.31 38.47
N GLU A 146 -6.40 7.04 37.76
CA GLU A 146 -7.69 6.70 38.39
C GLU A 146 -7.58 5.43 39.25
N ALA A 147 -6.90 4.39 38.75
CA ALA A 147 -6.67 3.16 39.50
C ALA A 147 -5.80 3.39 40.76
N GLU A 148 -4.78 4.23 40.66
CA GLU A 148 -3.92 4.60 41.80
C GLU A 148 -4.71 5.37 42.87
N GLU A 149 -5.56 6.32 42.45
CA GLU A 149 -6.45 7.07 43.34
C GLU A 149 -7.45 6.15 44.05
N HIS A 150 -8.15 5.29 43.30
CA HIS A 150 -9.08 4.32 43.87
C HIS A 150 -8.41 3.36 44.85
N ALA A 151 -7.19 2.90 44.54
CA ALA A 151 -6.41 2.07 45.43
C ALA A 151 -6.00 2.80 46.71
N ALA A 152 -5.66 4.09 46.62
CA ALA A 152 -5.33 4.91 47.78
C ALA A 152 -6.53 5.09 48.72
N VAL A 153 -7.69 5.48 48.17
CA VAL A 153 -8.94 5.63 48.93
C VAL A 153 -9.34 4.31 49.60
N THR A 154 -9.21 3.19 48.90
CA THR A 154 -9.54 1.88 49.45
C THR A 154 -8.62 1.49 50.61
N ARG A 155 -7.31 1.80 50.50
CA ARG A 155 -6.37 1.56 51.60
C ARG A 155 -6.68 2.42 52.82
N GLU A 156 -6.92 3.71 52.61
CA GLU A 156 -7.28 4.64 53.69
C GLU A 156 -8.57 4.19 54.41
N GLY A 157 -9.59 3.79 53.65
CA GLY A 157 -10.82 3.24 54.23
C GLY A 157 -10.60 1.95 55.02
N ALA A 158 -9.71 1.07 54.56
CA ALA A 158 -9.35 -0.15 55.28
C ALA A 158 -8.56 0.14 56.56
N ASP A 159 -7.64 1.10 56.52
CA ASP A 159 -6.87 1.55 57.68
C ASP A 159 -7.79 2.16 58.75
N HIS A 160 -8.71 3.04 58.36
CA HIS A 160 -9.72 3.59 59.28
C HIS A 160 -10.66 2.51 59.85
N TYR A 161 -11.08 1.54 59.04
CA TYR A 161 -11.88 0.44 59.52
C TYR A 161 -11.11 -0.37 60.57
N ALA A 162 -9.85 -0.73 60.30
CA ALA A 162 -9.01 -1.45 61.24
C ALA A 162 -8.84 -0.67 62.56
N GLU A 163 -8.58 0.63 62.50
CA GLU A 163 -8.48 1.50 63.67
C GLU A 163 -9.78 1.52 64.49
N SER A 164 -10.93 1.63 63.84
CA SER A 164 -12.24 1.62 64.52
C SER A 164 -12.51 0.30 65.24
N VAL A 165 -12.15 -0.83 64.60
CA VAL A 165 -12.28 -2.17 65.19
C VAL A 165 -11.34 -2.34 66.37
N LEU A 166 -10.06 -1.93 66.22
CA LEU A 166 -9.08 -2.00 67.30
C LEU A 166 -9.50 -1.16 68.51
N THR A 167 -9.97 0.07 68.28
CA THR A 167 -10.46 0.96 69.33
C THR A 167 -11.66 0.35 70.07
N ARG A 168 -12.58 -0.27 69.32
CA ARG A 168 -13.74 -0.94 69.92
C ARG A 168 -13.33 -2.15 70.76
N ILE A 169 -12.41 -2.97 70.26
CA ILE A 169 -11.88 -4.12 71.01
C ILE A 169 -11.18 -3.66 72.29
N ASP A 170 -10.37 -2.60 72.23
CA ASP A 170 -9.70 -2.05 73.40
C ASP A 170 -10.71 -1.58 74.46
N SER A 171 -11.76 -0.86 74.04
CA SER A 171 -12.84 -0.45 74.94
C SER A 171 -13.58 -1.64 75.56
N ASP A 172 -13.90 -2.67 74.76
CA ASP A 172 -14.56 -3.89 75.24
C ASP A 172 -13.69 -4.64 76.27
N LEU A 173 -12.37 -4.69 76.06
CA LEU A 173 -11.41 -5.29 76.99
C LEU A 173 -11.30 -4.49 78.29
N GLN A 174 -11.26 -3.16 78.23
CA GLN A 174 -11.26 -2.30 79.42
C GLN A 174 -12.54 -2.52 80.25
N ASN A 175 -13.71 -2.57 79.60
CA ASN A 175 -14.99 -2.86 80.23
C ASN A 175 -15.01 -4.24 80.89
N LEU A 176 -14.49 -5.27 80.21
CA LEU A 176 -14.38 -6.62 80.77
C LEU A 176 -13.45 -6.65 81.99
N GLY A 177 -12.32 -5.95 81.91
CA GLY A 177 -11.37 -5.80 83.02
C GLY A 177 -12.04 -5.20 84.26
N GLN A 178 -12.80 -4.12 84.08
CA GLN A 178 -13.55 -3.47 85.16
C GLN A 178 -14.58 -4.42 85.80
N ARG A 179 -15.35 -5.15 84.97
CA ARG A 179 -16.33 -6.15 85.45
C ARG A 179 -15.68 -7.30 86.20
N LEU A 180 -14.49 -7.73 85.81
CA LEU A 180 -13.74 -8.78 86.52
C LEU A 180 -13.27 -8.30 87.90
N VAL A 181 -12.81 -7.05 88.01
CA VAL A 181 -12.44 -6.43 89.30
C VAL A 181 -13.66 -6.33 90.22
N GLU A 182 -14.80 -5.88 89.70
CA GLU A 182 -16.07 -5.83 90.43
C GLU A 182 -16.50 -7.22 90.91
N SER A 183 -16.49 -8.21 90.02
CA SER A 183 -16.80 -9.60 90.33
C SER A 183 -15.87 -10.17 91.42
N GLN A 184 -14.56 -9.93 91.31
CA GLN A 184 -13.59 -10.38 92.33
C GLN A 184 -13.88 -9.74 93.69
N THR A 185 -14.28 -8.46 93.70
CA THR A 185 -14.66 -7.76 94.93
C THR A 185 -15.93 -8.35 95.53
N ILE A 186 -16.94 -8.65 94.71
CA ILE A 186 -18.18 -9.33 95.13
C ILE A 186 -17.86 -10.71 95.72
N VAL A 187 -17.03 -11.52 95.03
CA VAL A 187 -16.63 -12.85 95.50
C VAL A 187 -15.89 -12.77 96.82
N ARG A 188 -14.93 -11.84 96.97
CA ARG A 188 -14.21 -11.61 98.25
C ARG A 188 -15.18 -11.21 99.36
N ASN A 189 -16.12 -10.30 99.08
CA ASN A 189 -17.15 -9.90 100.03
C ASN A 189 -18.04 -11.08 100.43
N GLY A 190 -18.48 -11.90 99.47
CA GLY A 190 -19.27 -13.11 99.70
C GLY A 190 -18.52 -14.16 100.53
N GLN A 191 -17.24 -14.41 100.24
CA GLN A 191 -16.38 -15.29 101.03
C GLN A 191 -16.22 -14.77 102.48
N ARG A 192 -16.06 -13.45 102.66
CA ARG A 192 -15.99 -12.83 103.99
C ARG A 192 -17.30 -13.01 104.76
N LEU A 193 -18.44 -12.76 104.12
CA LEU A 193 -19.77 -12.95 104.72
C LEU A 193 -20.03 -14.42 105.08
N LEU A 194 -19.71 -15.37 104.20
CA LEU A 194 -19.82 -16.80 104.48
C LEU A 194 -18.90 -17.23 105.63
N GLY A 195 -17.71 -16.66 105.73
CA GLY A 195 -16.82 -16.85 106.88
C GLY A 195 -17.39 -16.30 108.19
N GLN A 196 -18.23 -15.26 108.15
CA GLN A 196 -18.95 -14.74 109.32
C GLN A 196 -20.15 -15.64 109.67
N VAL A 197 -20.91 -16.09 108.67
CA VAL A 197 -22.05 -17.00 108.84
C VAL A 197 -21.61 -18.37 109.37
N LYS A 198 -20.53 -18.96 108.84
CA LYS A 198 -19.98 -20.23 109.36
C LYS A 198 -19.51 -20.13 110.82
N ARG A 199 -19.08 -18.96 111.28
CA ARG A 199 -18.72 -18.73 112.69
C ARG A 199 -19.95 -18.55 113.59
N HIS A 200 -21.12 -18.24 113.03
CA HIS A 200 -22.38 -18.02 113.76
C HIS A 200 -23.47 -19.06 113.43
N GLY A 201 -23.14 -20.12 112.67
CA GLY A 201 -24.06 -21.15 112.18
C GLY A 201 -24.49 -22.18 113.21
N GLY A 202 -24.84 -21.72 114.41
CA GLY A 202 -25.39 -22.53 115.49
C GLY A 202 -26.46 -21.77 116.26
N SER A 203 -27.37 -21.03 115.60
CA SER A 203 -28.65 -20.59 116.19
C SER A 203 -29.62 -20.03 115.14
N THR A 204 -30.72 -20.75 114.98
CA THR A 204 -32.10 -20.24 114.80
C THR A 204 -32.62 -19.85 113.40
N THR A 205 -33.55 -20.69 112.96
CA THR A 205 -34.67 -20.47 112.01
C THR A 205 -35.59 -19.33 112.45
N GLN A 206 -35.95 -18.40 111.53
CA GLN A 206 -37.33 -17.89 111.45
C GLN A 206 -37.67 -17.26 110.08
N VAL A 207 -38.90 -17.55 109.67
CA VAL A 207 -39.59 -17.23 108.42
C VAL A 207 -40.01 -15.75 108.39
N ILE A 208 -40.07 -15.10 107.21
CA ILE A 208 -41.25 -14.34 106.72
C ILE A 208 -41.13 -14.05 105.22
N ASN A 209 -42.24 -14.38 104.58
CA ASN A 209 -42.70 -14.23 103.22
C ASN A 209 -42.96 -12.75 102.85
N GLN A 210 -42.62 -12.32 101.63
CA GLN A 210 -43.44 -11.41 100.84
C GLN A 210 -43.08 -11.51 99.35
N SER A 211 -44.07 -11.99 98.59
CA SER A 211 -44.11 -12.12 97.14
C SER A 211 -44.17 -10.76 96.43
N GLN A 212 -43.44 -10.61 95.32
CA GLN A 212 -43.90 -9.88 94.12
C GLN A 212 -43.06 -10.30 92.89
N THR A 213 -43.65 -11.19 92.07
CA THR A 213 -43.91 -11.07 90.62
C THR A 213 -43.32 -9.81 89.93
N VAL A 214 -42.71 -9.81 88.73
CA VAL A 214 -43.10 -10.38 87.42
C VAL A 214 -41.90 -10.36 86.45
N ALA A 215 -41.93 -11.33 85.51
CA ALA A 215 -41.32 -11.43 84.19
C ALA A 215 -40.66 -10.18 83.53
N GLY A 216 -39.56 -10.47 82.83
CA GLY A 216 -38.90 -9.58 81.87
C GLY A 216 -37.81 -10.30 81.07
N LEU A 217 -38.14 -11.43 80.45
CA LEU A 217 -37.34 -12.03 79.38
C LEU A 217 -37.59 -11.25 78.09
N THR A 218 -36.71 -10.34 77.69
CA THR A 218 -36.60 -9.91 76.28
C THR A 218 -35.15 -9.57 75.94
N SER A 219 -34.51 -10.47 75.20
CA SER A 219 -33.33 -10.16 74.40
C SER A 219 -33.75 -9.37 73.15
N PRO A 220 -32.89 -8.45 72.66
CA PRO A 220 -32.85 -8.17 71.25
C PRO A 220 -31.41 -8.31 70.75
N LEU A 221 -31.04 -9.52 70.34
CA LEU A 221 -30.09 -9.69 69.24
C LEU A 221 -30.94 -9.93 67.99
N LEU A 222 -30.49 -9.37 66.87
CA LEU A 222 -30.99 -9.57 65.49
C LEU A 222 -32.11 -8.61 65.04
N SER A 223 -31.72 -7.45 64.51
CA SER A 223 -32.48 -6.78 63.45
C SER A 223 -31.91 -7.22 62.09
N PRO A 224 -32.75 -7.61 61.11
CA PRO A 224 -32.31 -7.90 59.76
C PRO A 224 -32.13 -6.59 58.97
N ARG A 225 -31.04 -6.50 58.20
CA ARG A 225 -30.88 -5.50 57.12
C ARG A 225 -31.95 -5.72 56.06
N PRO A 226 -32.68 -4.69 55.60
CA PRO A 226 -33.34 -4.74 54.31
C PRO A 226 -32.36 -4.28 53.23
N ASP A 227 -32.16 -5.16 52.24
CA ASP A 227 -31.70 -4.77 50.91
C ASP A 227 -32.63 -3.70 50.34
N GLN A 228 -32.06 -2.59 49.83
CA GLN A 228 -32.66 -1.84 48.72
C GLN A 228 -31.54 -1.30 47.82
N VAL A 229 -31.55 -1.85 46.60
CA VAL A 229 -31.31 -1.26 45.26
C VAL A 229 -30.40 -0.04 45.16
#